data_AF-A0A9K3GUU3-F1
#
_entry.id   AF-A0A9K3GUU3-F1
#
_cell.length_a   1.000
_cell.length_b   1.000
_cell.length_c   1.000
_cell.angle_alpha   90.00
_cell.angle_beta   90.00
_cell.angle_gamma   90.00
#
_symmetry.space_group_name_H-M   'P 1'
#
loop_
_entity.id
_entity.type
_entity.pdbx_description
1 polymer ?
#
loop_
_entity_poly.entity_id
_entity_poly.type
_entity_poly.pdbx_seq_one_letter_code
_entity_poly.pdbx_strand_id
1 'polypeptide(L)'
;METLGLSYNHLPLHLRECFLYLGGFPEDFKFEVKRLMWLWVAEGFIQQDGNRSLEDIAKGYLMDLVDRNLVIVAGRRKSNGGLKACKMHDLIGSYA
;
A
#
# COMPACT_ATOMS: atom_id res chain seq x y z
N MET A 1 0.86 -23.16 4.59
CA MET A 1 0.11 -21.94 4.20
C MET A 1 1.13 -20.85 3.93
N GLU A 2 1.54 -20.69 2.68
CA GLU A 2 2.59 -19.74 2.25
C GLU A 2 1.98 -18.46 1.67
N THR A 3 1.02 -17.85 2.37
CA THR A 3 0.26 -16.70 1.83
C THR A 3 1.05 -15.38 1.82
N LEU A 4 2.02 -15.20 2.74
CA LEU A 4 2.89 -14.02 2.76
C LEU A 4 4.10 -14.17 1.83
N GLY A 5 4.77 -15.33 1.89
CA GLY A 5 5.98 -15.60 1.10
C GLY A 5 5.71 -15.59 -0.40
N LEU A 6 4.61 -16.21 -0.85
CA LEU A 6 4.29 -16.26 -2.28
C LEU A 6 3.90 -14.88 -2.83
N SER A 7 3.01 -14.13 -2.18
CA SER A 7 2.65 -12.78 -2.66
C SER A 7 3.84 -11.81 -2.64
N TYR A 8 4.70 -11.90 -1.64
CA TYR A 8 5.90 -11.08 -1.52
C TYR A 8 6.98 -11.46 -2.56
N ASN A 9 7.17 -12.75 -2.84
CA ASN A 9 8.16 -13.21 -3.82
C ASN A 9 7.77 -12.88 -5.27
N HIS A 10 6.48 -12.67 -5.54
CA HIS A 10 5.98 -12.24 -6.86
C HIS A 10 5.72 -10.73 -6.93
N LEU A 11 6.07 -9.97 -5.89
CA LEU A 11 5.95 -8.53 -5.88
C LEU A 11 7.11 -7.89 -6.64
N PRO A 12 6.84 -6.97 -7.59
CA PRO A 12 7.88 -6.12 -8.14
C PRO A 12 8.68 -5.44 -7.04
N LEU A 13 10.00 -5.31 -7.23
CA LEU A 13 10.92 -4.76 -6.24
C LEU A 13 10.45 -3.40 -5.69
N HIS A 14 9.89 -2.55 -6.57
CA HIS A 14 9.39 -1.22 -6.21
C HIS A 14 8.15 -1.23 -5.30
N LEU A 15 7.31 -2.28 -5.34
CA LEU A 15 6.16 -2.42 -4.44
C LEU A 15 6.54 -3.05 -3.10
N ARG A 16 7.66 -3.78 -3.08
CA ARG A 16 8.11 -4.56 -1.92
C ARG A 16 8.43 -3.65 -0.74
N GLU A 17 9.10 -2.54 -0.97
CA GLU A 17 9.46 -1.56 0.07
C GLU A 17 8.21 -0.88 0.64
N CYS A 18 7.30 -0.42 -0.23
CA CYS A 18 6.02 0.16 0.18
C CYS A 18 5.17 -0.82 1.01
N PHE A 19 5.12 -2.09 0.62
CA PHE A 19 4.39 -3.13 1.35
C PHE A 19 5.02 -3.45 2.71
N LEU A 20 6.35 -3.58 2.76
CA LEU A 20 7.07 -3.80 4.04
C LEU A 20 6.86 -2.65 5.01
N TYR A 21 6.88 -1.41 4.52
CA TYR A 21 6.62 -0.23 5.34
C TYR A 21 5.26 -0.32 6.04
N LEU A 22 4.22 -0.74 5.31
CA LEU A 22 2.89 -0.97 5.89
C LEU A 22 2.89 -2.09 6.93
N GLY A 23 3.69 -3.14 6.71
CA GLY A 23 3.77 -4.32 7.59
C GLY A 23 4.45 -4.05 8.94
N GLY A 24 5.11 -2.90 9.10
CA GLY A 24 5.64 -2.45 10.39
C GLY A 24 4.57 -1.94 11.37
N PHE A 25 3.32 -1.78 10.92
CA PHE A 25 2.22 -1.26 11.74
C PHE A 25 1.27 -2.38 12.17
N PRO A 26 0.49 -2.17 13.25
CA PRO A 26 -0.56 -3.11 13.64
C PRO A 26 -1.55 -3.37 12.50
N GLU A 27 -2.07 -4.58 12.44
CA GLU A 27 -2.92 -5.09 11.34
C GLU A 27 -4.17 -4.22 11.06
N ASP A 28 -4.77 -3.66 12.11
CA ASP A 28 -5.93 -2.78 12.01
C ASP A 28 -5.59 -1.29 11.86
N PHE A 29 -4.31 -0.96 11.70
CA PHE A 29 -3.88 0.42 11.52
C PHE A 29 -4.40 0.97 10.19
N LYS A 30 -5.19 2.05 10.27
CA LYS A 30 -5.74 2.75 9.11
C LYS A 30 -4.81 3.88 8.71
N PHE A 31 -4.20 3.74 7.55
CA PHE A 31 -3.41 4.79 6.94
C PHE A 31 -4.30 5.77 6.20
N GLU A 32 -4.13 7.07 6.46
CA GLU A 32 -4.64 8.09 5.55
C GLU A 32 -3.83 8.05 4.26
N VAL A 33 -4.51 7.84 3.13
CA VAL A 33 -3.86 7.61 1.83
C VAL A 33 -2.96 8.76 1.42
N LYS A 34 -3.39 10.00 1.67
CA LYS A 34 -2.54 11.16 1.38
C LYS A 34 -1.24 11.07 2.17
N ARG A 35 -1.33 10.97 3.50
CA ARG A 35 -0.14 10.86 4.37
C ARG A 35 0.76 9.69 4.00
N LEU A 36 0.20 8.52 3.67
CA LEU A 36 0.97 7.36 3.25
C LEU A 36 1.80 7.61 1.99
N MET A 37 1.22 8.24 0.96
CA MET A 37 1.97 8.59 -0.26
C MET A 37 3.13 9.53 0.04
N TRP A 38 2.92 10.54 0.89
CA TRP A 38 3.99 11.46 1.31
C TRP A 38 5.11 10.75 2.08
N LEU A 39 4.77 9.76 2.91
CA LEU A 39 5.76 8.94 3.63
C LEU A 39 6.60 8.12 2.64
N TRP A 40 5.97 7.43 1.68
CA TRP A 40 6.72 6.66 0.69
C TRP A 40 7.65 7.53 -0.17
N VAL A 41 7.23 8.75 -0.49
CA VAL A 41 8.10 9.72 -1.18
C VAL A 41 9.27 10.16 -0.28
N ALA A 42 9.01 10.45 1.00
CA ALA A 42 10.05 10.88 1.94
C ALA A 42 11.09 9.78 2.24
N GLU A 43 10.65 8.52 2.30
CA GLU A 43 11.53 7.35 2.47
C GLU A 43 12.29 6.99 1.17
N GLY A 44 11.95 7.61 0.04
CA GLY A 44 12.61 7.36 -1.25
C GLY A 44 12.13 6.12 -2.00
N PHE A 45 11.05 5.47 -1.55
CA PHE A 45 10.46 4.30 -2.23
C PHE A 45 9.85 4.67 -3.59
N ILE A 46 9.41 5.93 -3.74
CA ILE A 46 8.84 6.46 -4.98
C ILE A 46 9.90 7.30 -5.68
N GLN A 47 10.36 6.79 -6.83
CA GLN A 47 11.27 7.52 -7.70
C GLN A 47 10.50 8.19 -8.83
N GLN A 48 10.97 9.37 -9.25
CA GLN A 48 10.37 10.07 -10.37
C GLN A 48 10.63 9.30 -11.66
N ASP A 49 9.54 9.00 -12.39
CA ASP A 49 9.60 8.34 -13.69
C ASP A 49 9.01 9.25 -14.76
N GLY A 50 9.90 9.86 -15.55
CA GLY A 50 9.58 10.80 -16.61
C GLY A 50 8.80 12.02 -16.11
N ASN A 51 7.68 12.31 -16.77
CA ASN A 51 6.84 13.49 -16.49
C ASN A 51 5.73 13.23 -15.47
N ARG A 52 5.68 12.04 -14.86
CA ARG A 52 4.65 11.74 -13.85
C ARG A 52 5.00 12.39 -12.53
N SER A 53 3.98 12.91 -11.83
CA SER A 53 4.16 13.43 -10.49
C SER A 53 4.42 12.27 -9.51
N LEU A 54 5.20 12.53 -8.46
CA LEU A 54 5.45 11.54 -7.41
C LEU A 54 4.15 11.07 -6.74
N GLU A 55 3.16 11.95 -6.62
CA GLU A 55 1.84 11.60 -6.11
C GLU A 55 1.11 10.60 -7.02
N ASP A 56 1.18 10.79 -8.35
CA ASP A 56 0.55 9.86 -9.30
C ASP A 56 1.23 8.49 -9.30
N ILE A 57 2.56 8.46 -9.17
CA ILE A 57 3.32 7.20 -9.07
C ILE A 57 2.97 6.47 -7.77
N ALA A 58 2.98 7.19 -6.63
CA ALA A 58 2.62 6.63 -5.33
C ALA A 58 1.17 6.10 -5.31
N LYS A 59 0.25 6.82 -5.96
CA LYS A 59 -1.14 6.38 -6.11
C LYS A 59 -1.23 5.10 -6.96
N GLY A 60 -0.46 5.01 -8.05
CA GLY A 60 -0.36 3.80 -8.86
C GLY A 60 0.10 2.61 -8.04
N TYR A 61 1.14 2.78 -7.22
CA TYR A 61 1.66 1.70 -6.36
C TYR A 61 0.62 1.24 -5.34
N LEU A 62 -0.12 2.19 -4.74
CA LEU A 62 -1.21 1.85 -3.84
C LEU A 62 -2.33 1.08 -4.55
N MET A 63 -2.68 1.46 -5.78
CA MET A 63 -3.70 0.76 -6.58
C MET A 63 -3.23 -0.65 -6.93
N ASP A 64 -1.97 -0.84 -7.32
CA ASP A 64 -1.41 -2.17 -7.58
C ASP A 64 -1.45 -3.08 -6.35
N LEU A 65 -1.17 -2.53 -5.16
CA LEU A 65 -1.29 -3.28 -3.89
C LEU A 65 -2.74 -3.64 -3.57
N VAL A 66 -3.70 -2.78 -3.90
CA VAL A 66 -5.14 -3.06 -3.75
C VAL A 66 -5.59 -4.12 -4.74
N ASP A 67 -5.18 -4.03 -6.01
CA ASP A 67 -5.54 -4.99 -7.07
C ASP A 67 -4.95 -6.38 -6.81
N ARG A 68 -3.83 -6.44 -6.09
CA ARG A 68 -3.21 -7.69 -5.60
C ARG A 68 -3.80 -8.20 -4.28
N ASN A 69 -4.85 -7.58 -3.75
CA ASN A 69 -5.48 -7.89 -2.45
C ASN A 69 -4.53 -7.83 -1.24
N LEU A 70 -3.47 -7.02 -1.31
CA LEU A 70 -2.52 -6.84 -0.20
C LEU A 70 -2.93 -5.69 0.73
N VAL A 71 -3.71 -4.75 0.21
CA VAL A 71 -4.22 -3.59 0.93
C VAL A 71 -5.72 -3.46 0.68
N ILE A 72 -6.47 -3.20 1.74
CA ILE A 72 -7.93 -3.00 1.69
C ILE A 72 -8.23 -1.50 1.77
N VAL A 73 -9.20 -1.03 0.98
CA VAL A 73 -9.74 0.32 1.10
C VAL A 73 -10.62 0.43 2.35
N ALA A 74 -10.12 1.14 3.36
CA ALA A 74 -10.80 1.34 4.64
C ALA A 74 -11.71 2.58 4.67
N GLY A 75 -11.65 3.43 3.65
CA GLY A 75 -12.55 4.57 3.52
C GLY A 75 -12.40 5.33 2.21
N ARG A 76 -13.51 5.88 1.74
CA ARG A 76 -13.59 6.77 0.57
C ARG A 76 -13.98 8.19 0.96
N ARG A 77 -13.52 9.18 0.20
CA ARG A 77 -13.91 10.58 0.35
C ARG A 77 -15.35 10.76 -0.12
N LYS A 78 -16.16 11.49 0.66
CA LYS A 78 -17.55 11.78 0.30
C LYS A 78 -17.68 12.69 -0.93
N SER A 79 -16.68 13.55 -1.16
CA SER A 79 -16.73 14.56 -2.21
C SER A 79 -16.50 14.03 -3.62
N ASN A 80 -15.65 13.00 -3.78
CA ASN A 80 -15.25 12.51 -5.11
C ASN A 80 -15.06 10.99 -5.19
N GLY A 81 -15.41 10.25 -4.13
CA GLY A 81 -15.25 8.79 -4.08
C GLY A 81 -13.80 8.29 -4.01
N GLY A 82 -12.80 9.19 -4.01
CA GLY A 82 -11.38 8.81 -3.98
C GLY A 82 -10.98 8.12 -2.67
N LEU A 83 -9.89 7.34 -2.71
CA LEU A 83 -9.40 6.65 -1.50
C LEU A 83 -9.02 7.69 -0.43
N LYS A 84 -9.59 7.52 0.76
CA LYS A 84 -9.30 8.34 1.94
C LYS A 84 -8.39 7.59 2.90
N ALA A 85 -8.73 6.33 3.17
CA ALA A 85 -8.00 5.49 4.09
C ALA A 85 -7.84 4.07 3.53
N CYS A 86 -6.75 3.43 3.88
CA CYS A 86 -6.47 2.04 3.57
C CYS A 86 -5.90 1.33 4.79
N LYS A 87 -5.98 0.00 4.82
CA LYS A 87 -5.34 -0.84 5.83
C LYS A 87 -4.71 -2.05 5.16
N MET A 88 -3.71 -2.66 5.79
CA MET A 88 -3.19 -3.93 5.29
C MET A 88 -4.32 -4.97 5.30
N HIS A 89 -4.39 -5.81 4.27
CA HIS A 89 -5.26 -6.97 4.34
C HIS A 89 -4.76 -7.86 5.48
N ASP A 90 -5.63 -8.35 6.34
CA ASP A 90 -5.22 -9.34 7.33
C ASP A 90 -4.74 -10.58 6.57
N LEU A 91 -3.44 -10.88 6.65
CA LEU A 91 -2.82 -12.03 6.02
C LEU A 91 -2.56 -13.15 7.04
N ILE A 92 -2.97 -12.94 8.29
CA ILE A 92 -2.83 -13.89 9.39
C ILE A 92 -4.13 -14.67 9.53
N GLY A 93 -4.17 -15.85 8.92
CA GLY A 93 -4.95 -16.93 9.50
C GLY A 93 -4.39 -17.19 10.88
N SER A 94 -5.21 -17.03 11.92
CA SER A 94 -4.87 -17.26 13.32
C SER A 94 -3.99 -18.51 13.49
N TYR A 95 -2.82 -18.35 14.10
CA TYR A 95 -2.28 -19.44 14.90
C TYR A 95 -3.25 -19.60 16.08
N ALA A 96 -4.11 -20.61 16.00
CA ALA A 96 -4.79 -21.17 17.15
C ALA A 96 -3.77 -21.87 18.05
#